data_AF-A0A936GMM7-F1
#
_entry.id   AF-A0A936GMM7-F1
#
_cell.length_a   1.000
_cell.length_b   1.000
_cell.length_c   1.000
_cell.angle_alpha   90.00
_cell.angle_beta   90.00
_cell.angle_gamma   90.00
#
_symmetry.space_group_name_H-M   'P 1'
#
loop_
_entity.id
_entity.type
_entity.pdbx_description
1 polymer ?
#
loop_
_entity_poly.entity_id
_entity_poly.type
_entity_poly.pdbx_seq_one_letter_code
_entity_poly.pdbx_strand_id
1 'polypeptide(L)'
;MAGVYVLVVLIGLMVLVSFSENKDKKTHLVFIKSFRFSSDLIAKLQKKYPNLTEEQVALVFQGLRDYFTMCFQAKGCKVAMPSRIVDETWHEFILFSRDYAGFCQNAFGYFLHHNPSPPLTSVTSSTYL
;
A
#
# COMPACT_ATOMS: atom_id res chain seq x y z
N MET A 1 -12.59 47.41 -5.73
CA MET A 1 -11.13 47.26 -5.59
C MET A 1 -10.75 46.29 -4.48
N ALA A 2 -11.09 46.55 -3.20
CA ALA A 2 -10.72 45.67 -2.08
C ALA A 2 -11.18 44.20 -2.23
N GLY A 3 -12.41 43.95 -2.69
CA GLY A 3 -12.91 42.57 -2.88
C GLY A 3 -12.14 41.74 -3.91
N VAL A 4 -11.55 42.39 -4.93
CA VAL A 4 -10.71 41.70 -5.94
C VAL A 4 -9.39 41.25 -5.32
N TYR A 5 -8.76 42.08 -4.50
CA TYR A 5 -7.53 41.72 -3.79
C TYR A 5 -7.73 40.56 -2.83
N VAL A 6 -8.83 40.56 -2.07
CA VAL A 6 -9.17 39.45 -1.15
C VAL A 6 -9.32 38.14 -1.94
N LEU A 7 -10.04 38.16 -3.07
CA LEU A 7 -10.23 36.97 -3.89
C LEU A 7 -8.89 36.44 -4.46
N VAL A 8 -8.02 37.31 -4.95
CA VAL A 8 -6.70 36.93 -5.49
C VAL A 8 -5.82 36.29 -4.41
N VAL A 9 -5.82 36.84 -3.19
CA VAL A 9 -5.08 36.26 -2.06
C VAL A 9 -5.62 34.89 -1.69
N LEU A 10 -6.95 34.73 -1.62
CA LEU A 10 -7.57 33.43 -1.30
C LEU A 10 -7.25 32.36 -2.35
N ILE A 11 -7.32 32.71 -3.64
CA ILE A 11 -6.94 31.79 -4.74
C ILE A 11 -5.45 31.44 -4.64
N GLY A 12 -4.59 32.42 -4.40
CA GLY A 12 -3.15 32.21 -4.22
C GLY A 12 -2.85 31.21 -3.08
N LEU A 13 -3.50 31.39 -1.93
CA LEU A 13 -3.38 30.47 -0.80
C LEU A 13 -3.89 29.06 -1.12
N MET A 14 -5.04 28.95 -1.78
CA MET A 14 -5.61 27.66 -2.19
C MET A 14 -4.69 26.89 -3.15
N VAL A 15 -4.06 27.59 -4.11
CA VAL A 15 -3.08 27.01 -5.04
C VAL A 15 -1.83 26.55 -4.31
N LEU A 16 -1.30 27.35 -3.37
CA LEU A 16 -0.13 26.99 -2.57
C LEU A 16 -0.37 25.73 -1.73
N VAL A 17 -1.52 25.64 -1.05
CA VAL A 17 -1.91 24.45 -0.26
C VAL A 17 -2.02 23.23 -1.17
N SER A 18 -2.73 23.34 -2.30
CA SER A 18 -2.88 22.23 -3.26
C SER A 18 -1.54 21.74 -3.81
N PHE A 19 -0.59 22.66 -4.06
CA PHE A 19 0.75 22.32 -4.53
C PHE A 19 1.59 21.62 -3.46
N SER A 20 1.53 22.10 -2.21
CA SER A 20 2.19 21.44 -1.07
C SER A 20 1.67 20.01 -0.89
N GLU A 21 0.34 19.84 -0.81
CA GLU A 21 -0.26 18.52 -0.69
C GLU A 21 0.11 17.59 -1.84
N ASN A 22 0.20 18.12 -3.07
CA ASN A 22 0.53 17.31 -4.23
C ASN A 22 2.00 16.89 -4.21
N LYS A 23 2.91 17.73 -3.70
CA LYS A 23 4.32 17.36 -3.48
C LYS A 23 4.44 16.26 -2.44
N ASP A 24 3.73 16.38 -1.33
CA ASP A 24 3.76 15.38 -0.25
C ASP A 24 3.23 14.04 -0.78
N LYS A 25 2.06 14.06 -1.45
CA LYS A 25 1.48 12.87 -2.10
C LYS A 25 2.46 12.21 -3.07
N LYS A 26 3.14 12.98 -3.92
CA LYS A 26 4.15 12.43 -4.84
C LYS A 26 5.31 11.78 -4.09
N THR A 27 5.77 12.39 -3.01
CA THR A 27 6.88 11.87 -2.19
C THR A 27 6.53 10.51 -1.60
N HIS A 28 5.36 10.37 -0.98
CA HIS A 28 4.88 9.08 -0.45
C HIS A 28 4.73 8.02 -1.54
N LEU A 29 4.17 8.37 -2.69
CA LEU A 29 4.00 7.44 -3.82
C LEU A 29 5.34 6.96 -4.40
N VAL A 30 6.32 7.86 -4.53
CA VAL A 30 7.67 7.49 -4.96
C VAL A 30 8.32 6.57 -3.95
N PHE A 31 8.18 6.85 -2.65
CA PHE A 31 8.69 6.00 -1.58
C PHE A 31 8.10 4.59 -1.65
N ILE A 32 6.77 4.45 -1.70
CA ILE A 32 6.09 3.14 -1.78
C ILE A 32 6.56 2.35 -3.01
N LYS A 33 6.61 2.99 -4.19
CA LYS A 33 6.95 2.33 -5.46
C LYS A 33 8.42 1.91 -5.55
N SER A 34 9.32 2.62 -4.87
CA SER A 34 10.76 2.34 -4.87
C SER A 34 11.25 1.56 -3.65
N PHE A 35 10.36 1.26 -2.70
CA PHE A 35 10.70 0.56 -1.46
C PHE A 35 11.34 -0.80 -1.75
N ARG A 36 12.47 -1.05 -1.09
CA ARG A 36 13.25 -2.28 -1.17
C ARG A 36 12.94 -3.14 0.04
N PHE A 37 12.35 -4.30 -0.21
CA PHE A 37 12.13 -5.31 0.82
C PHE A 37 13.45 -6.01 1.17
N SER A 38 13.57 -6.46 2.42
CA SER A 38 14.77 -7.16 2.89
C SER A 38 14.95 -8.50 2.16
N SER A 39 16.21 -8.92 1.99
CA SER A 39 16.55 -10.23 1.44
C SER A 39 15.93 -11.38 2.25
N ASP A 40 15.80 -11.20 3.56
CA ASP A 40 15.22 -12.21 4.47
C ASP A 40 13.72 -12.40 4.22
N LEU A 41 12.98 -11.32 3.93
CA LEU A 41 11.56 -11.41 3.55
C LEU A 41 11.40 -12.12 2.20
N ILE A 42 12.26 -11.80 1.23
CA ILE A 42 12.29 -12.47 -0.08
C ILE A 42 12.57 -13.97 0.10
N ALA A 43 13.57 -14.32 0.91
CA ALA A 43 13.94 -15.71 1.19
C ALA A 43 12.81 -16.47 1.89
N LYS A 44 12.06 -15.84 2.80
CA LYS A 44 10.88 -16.43 3.44
C LYS A 44 9.76 -16.73 2.43
N LEU A 45 9.51 -15.81 1.50
CA LEU A 45 8.54 -16.05 0.43
C LEU A 45 8.96 -17.23 -0.45
N GLN A 46 10.22 -17.25 -0.91
CA GLN A 46 10.77 -18.33 -1.73
C GLN A 46 10.74 -19.68 -1.02
N LYS A 47 11.06 -19.72 0.27
CA LYS A 47 10.99 -20.94 1.08
C LYS A 47 9.56 -21.47 1.19
N LYS A 48 8.58 -20.59 1.32
CA LYS A 48 7.15 -20.96 1.42
C LYS A 48 6.57 -21.39 0.07
N TYR A 49 7.07 -20.79 -1.02
CA TYR A 49 6.63 -21.05 -2.39
C TYR A 49 7.81 -21.45 -3.29
N PRO A 50 8.38 -22.66 -3.11
CA PRO A 50 9.63 -23.06 -3.77
C PRO A 50 9.50 -23.22 -5.30
N ASN A 51 8.28 -23.30 -5.81
CA ASN A 51 8.01 -23.45 -7.24
C ASN A 51 7.94 -22.11 -8.00
N LEU A 52 8.06 -20.97 -7.31
CA LEU A 52 8.03 -19.67 -7.98
C LEU A 52 9.37 -19.36 -8.65
N THR A 53 9.29 -18.86 -9.88
CA THR A 53 10.44 -18.26 -10.56
C THR A 53 10.80 -16.92 -9.91
N GLU A 54 12.02 -16.43 -10.16
CA GLU A 54 12.45 -15.10 -9.70
C GLU A 54 11.54 -13.98 -10.21
N GLU A 55 11.06 -14.10 -11.45
CA GLU A 55 10.11 -13.15 -12.04
C GLU A 55 8.77 -13.14 -11.30
N GLN A 56 8.26 -14.31 -10.92
CA GLN A 56 7.02 -14.42 -10.15
C GLN A 56 7.18 -13.86 -8.74
N VAL A 57 8.34 -14.10 -8.10
CA VAL A 57 8.68 -13.48 -6.81
C VAL A 57 8.69 -11.95 -6.95
N ALA A 58 9.32 -11.41 -7.98
CA ALA A 58 9.34 -9.98 -8.25
C ALA A 58 7.92 -9.42 -8.47
N LEU A 59 7.05 -10.17 -9.17
CA LEU A 59 5.66 -9.82 -9.40
C LEU A 59 4.84 -9.76 -8.10
N VAL A 60 5.06 -10.69 -7.16
CA VAL A 60 4.41 -10.66 -5.84
C VAL A 60 4.76 -9.38 -5.08
N PHE A 61 6.04 -9.00 -5.04
CA PHE A 61 6.47 -7.77 -4.38
C PHE A 61 6.00 -6.52 -5.13
N GLN A 62 5.85 -6.58 -6.46
CA GLN A 62 5.23 -5.50 -7.23
C GLN A 62 3.75 -5.35 -6.84
N GLY A 63 3.00 -6.45 -6.80
CA GLY A 63 1.61 -6.44 -6.36
C GLY A 63 1.43 -5.91 -4.94
N LEU A 64 2.39 -6.19 -4.04
CA LEU A 64 2.39 -5.63 -2.69
C LEU A 64 2.58 -4.11 -2.69
N ARG A 65 3.49 -3.57 -3.50
CA ARG A 65 3.67 -2.11 -3.67
C ARG A 65 2.43 -1.45 -4.27
N ASP A 66 1.79 -2.12 -5.23
CA ASP A 66 0.58 -1.61 -5.87
C ASP A 66 -0.58 -1.58 -4.87
N TYR A 67 -0.74 -2.62 -4.05
CA TYR A 67 -1.72 -2.64 -2.97
C TYR A 67 -1.50 -1.51 -1.96
N PHE A 68 -0.26 -1.29 -1.51
CA PHE A 68 0.06 -0.17 -0.62
C PHE A 68 -0.19 1.20 -1.27
N THR A 69 0.08 1.33 -2.56
CA THR A 69 -0.25 2.53 -3.34
C THR A 69 -1.75 2.80 -3.31
N MET A 70 -2.58 1.77 -3.52
CA MET A 70 -4.04 1.88 -3.45
C MET A 70 -4.50 2.24 -2.03
N CYS A 71 -3.92 1.63 -0.99
CA CYS A 71 -4.24 1.97 0.40
C CYS A 71 -3.96 3.44 0.72
N PHE A 72 -2.81 3.97 0.27
CA PHE A 72 -2.47 5.39 0.42
C PHE A 72 -3.49 6.30 -0.29
N GLN A 73 -3.85 5.95 -1.53
CA GLN A 73 -4.81 6.73 -2.34
C GLN A 73 -6.24 6.66 -1.80
N ALA A 74 -6.62 5.54 -1.21
CA ALA A 74 -7.96 5.28 -0.67
C ALA A 74 -8.27 6.07 0.62
N LYS A 75 -7.26 6.66 1.28
CA LYS A 75 -7.42 7.52 2.47
C LYS A 75 -8.32 6.93 3.57
N GLY A 76 -8.15 5.64 3.85
CA GLY A 76 -8.92 4.92 4.87
C GLY A 76 -10.15 4.16 4.37
N CYS A 77 -10.51 4.28 3.08
CA CYS A 77 -11.47 3.37 2.46
C CYS A 77 -10.89 1.96 2.31
N LYS A 78 -11.76 0.94 2.35
CA LYS A 78 -11.35 -0.46 2.17
C LYS A 78 -10.83 -0.68 0.74
N VAL A 79 -9.66 -1.33 0.65
CA VAL A 79 -9.05 -1.77 -0.61
C VAL A 79 -9.10 -3.29 -0.67
N ALA A 80 -9.63 -3.83 -1.77
CA ALA A 80 -9.68 -5.27 -1.98
C ALA A 80 -8.27 -5.86 -2.14
N MET A 81 -8.07 -7.03 -1.54
CA MET A 81 -6.79 -7.75 -1.62
C MET A 81 -6.58 -8.29 -3.04
N PRO A 82 -5.46 -8.01 -3.73
CA PRO A 82 -5.26 -8.42 -5.13
C PRO A 82 -5.02 -9.92 -5.30
N SER A 83 -4.44 -10.60 -4.31
CA SER A 83 -4.28 -12.05 -4.30
C SER A 83 -3.91 -12.58 -2.91
N ARG A 84 -4.12 -13.87 -2.69
CA ARG A 84 -3.74 -14.56 -1.45
C ARG A 84 -2.23 -14.50 -1.18
N ILE A 85 -1.39 -14.68 -2.20
CA ILE A 85 0.06 -14.66 -2.00
C ILE A 85 0.58 -13.26 -1.63
N VAL A 86 -0.02 -12.20 -2.17
CA VAL A 86 0.29 -10.82 -1.78
C VAL A 86 -0.12 -10.57 -0.33
N ASP A 87 -1.31 -11.03 0.08
CA ASP A 87 -1.78 -10.93 1.46
C ASP A 87 -0.84 -11.63 2.45
N GLU A 88 -0.45 -12.86 2.13
CA GLU A 88 0.48 -13.64 2.95
C GLU A 88 1.89 -13.01 2.99
N THR A 89 2.31 -12.36 1.91
CA THR A 89 3.59 -11.62 1.87
C THR A 89 3.51 -10.37 2.74
N TRP A 90 2.38 -9.65 2.74
CA TRP A 90 2.17 -8.52 3.64
C TRP A 90 2.18 -9.00 5.10
N HIS A 91 1.48 -10.10 5.40
CA HIS A 91 1.49 -10.70 6.73
C HIS A 91 2.91 -11.05 7.20
N GLU A 92 3.73 -11.66 6.33
CA GLU A 92 5.13 -11.93 6.65
C GLU A 92 5.93 -10.65 6.88
N PHE A 93 5.68 -9.60 6.09
CA PHE A 93 6.36 -8.31 6.25
C PHE A 93 6.08 -7.67 7.62
N ILE A 94 4.87 -7.81 8.17
CA ILE A 94 4.51 -7.28 9.51
C ILE A 94 5.41 -7.87 10.61
N LEU A 95 5.87 -9.10 10.44
CA LEU A 95 6.77 -9.76 11.41
C LEU A 95 8.16 -9.11 11.46
N PHE A 96 8.57 -8.42 10.39
CA PHE A 96 9.73 -7.53 10.38
C PHE A 96 9.36 -6.19 11.03
N SER A 97 8.92 -6.24 12.29
CA SER A 97 8.19 -5.16 12.97
C SER A 97 8.87 -3.79 12.92
N ARG A 98 10.21 -3.73 13.02
CA ARG A 98 10.98 -2.50 12.87
C ARG A 98 10.93 -1.94 11.46
N ASP A 99 11.19 -2.77 10.45
CA ASP A 99 11.16 -2.39 9.04
C ASP A 99 9.74 -2.01 8.63
N TYR A 100 8.74 -2.74 9.11
CA TYR A 100 7.34 -2.47 8.85
C TYR A 100 6.88 -1.15 9.45
N ALA A 101 7.20 -0.89 10.72
CA ALA A 101 6.88 0.39 11.36
C ALA A 101 7.56 1.56 10.65
N GLY A 102 8.84 1.41 10.29
CA GLY A 102 9.58 2.40 9.52
C GLY A 102 8.97 2.63 8.13
N PHE A 103 8.61 1.57 7.43
CA PHE A 103 7.90 1.65 6.16
C PHE A 103 6.59 2.42 6.32
N CYS A 104 5.75 2.06 7.28
CA CYS A 104 4.46 2.71 7.51
C CYS A 104 4.59 4.21 7.79
N GLN A 105 5.56 4.60 8.63
CA GLN A 105 5.79 6.01 8.94
C GLN A 105 6.19 6.82 7.70
N ASN A 106 7.03 6.27 6.83
CA ASN A 106 7.47 6.95 5.61
C ASN A 106 6.44 6.88 4.48
N ALA A 107 5.74 5.75 4.35
CA ALA A 107 4.76 5.51 3.29
C ALA A 107 3.43 6.22 3.53
N PHE A 108 2.93 6.19 4.77
CA PHE A 108 1.57 6.64 5.09
C PHE A 108 1.54 7.76 6.12
N GLY A 109 2.59 7.92 6.93
CA GLY A 109 2.58 8.81 8.09
C GLY A 109 1.87 8.23 9.31
N TYR A 110 1.37 7.00 9.23
CA TYR A 110 0.70 6.26 10.29
C TYR A 110 0.90 4.75 10.11
N PHE A 111 0.62 3.98 11.16
CA PHE A 111 0.69 2.52 11.10
C PHE A 111 -0.50 1.95 10.31
N LEU A 112 -0.24 1.30 9.18
CA LEU A 112 -1.28 0.65 8.40
C LEU A 112 -1.61 -0.70 9.05
N HIS A 113 -2.79 -0.85 9.63
CA HIS A 113 -3.19 -2.11 10.23
C HIS A 113 -3.59 -3.14 9.17
N HIS A 114 -3.09 -4.36 9.32
CA HIS A 114 -3.57 -5.51 8.55
C HIS A 114 -4.87 -6.02 9.15
N ASN A 115 -5.88 -6.20 8.30
CA ASN A 115 -7.10 -6.89 8.67
C ASN A 115 -7.27 -8.08 7.71
N PRO A 116 -7.01 -9.32 8.16
CA PRO A 116 -6.98 -10.47 7.28
C PRO A 116 -8.33 -10.60 6.55
N SER A 117 -8.25 -10.79 5.23
CA SER A 117 -9.44 -11.17 4.48
C SER A 117 -9.81 -12.59 4.89
N PRO A 118 -11.10 -12.90 5.12
CA PRO A 118 -11.50 -14.28 5.34
C PRO A 118 -10.98 -15.12 4.18
N PRO A 119 -10.42 -16.32 4.43
CA PRO A 119 -10.12 -17.23 3.34
C PRO A 119 -11.40 -17.40 2.51
N LEU A 120 -11.27 -17.40 1.19
CA LEU A 120 -12.34 -17.83 0.30
C LEU A 120 -12.65 -19.27 0.69
N THR A 121 -13.59 -19.48 1.61
CA THR A 121 -14.22 -20.77 1.80
C THR A 121 -14.78 -21.11 0.43
N SER A 122 -14.31 -22.21 -0.15
CA SER A 122 -14.90 -22.80 -1.35
C SER A 122 -16.41 -22.66 -1.23
N VAL A 123 -17.04 -21.98 -2.18
CA VAL A 123 -18.49 -22.01 -2.31
C VAL A 123 -18.84 -23.48 -2.44
N THR A 124 -19.24 -24.10 -1.34
CA THR A 124 -19.76 -25.45 -1.35
C THR A 124 -21.01 -25.35 -2.19
N SER A 125 -21.00 -25.98 -3.36
CA SER A 125 -22.20 -26.23 -4.15
C SER A 125 -23.16 -27.01 -3.25
N SER A 126 -23.98 -26.30 -2.49
CA SER A 126 -25.13 -26.87 -1.79
C SER A 126 -26.27 -26.96 -2.81
N THR A 127 -26.12 -27.89 -3.74
CA THR A 127 -27.24 -28.53 -4.42
C THR A 127 -27.45 -29.87 -3.72
N TYR A 128 -28.71 -30.29 -3.54
CA TYR A 128 -29.22 -31.37 -2.69
C TYR A 128 -29.39 -30.89 -1.23
N LEU A 129 -30.59 -30.60 -0.72
CA LEU A 129 -31.89 -31.27 -0.86
C LEU A 129 -33.06 -30.30 -1.14
#